data_AF-A0A7W7IN76-F1
#
_entry.id   AF-A0A7W7IN76-F1
#
_cell.length_a   1.000
_cell.length_b   1.000
_cell.length_c   1.000
_cell.angle_alpha   90.00
_cell.angle_beta   90.00
_cell.angle_gamma   90.00
#
_symmetry.space_group_name_H-M   'P 1'
#
loop_
_entity.id
_entity.type
_entity.pdbx_description
1 polymer ?
#
loop_
_entity_poly.entity_id
_entity_poly.type
_entity_poly.pdbx_seq_one_letter_code
_entity_poly.pdbx_strand_id
1 'polypeptide(L)'
;MQKSVSASEKRAQPTAPEKAKAEAVAKARSVAPDLAARIGSTPATKFRGDPVIFGRLVEDHDRHRALLAMMEETEGKSPDRVRLFDELVHELKAHAAAEEQALWSSVLRNPATTDFARHAVAEHKEIDDLLADLAARDMASPGWIRRFAALREEYLHHIREEEQEQFVAAEKALSPADLRHMRTVFNRRKKEEKAAVEVEKKIRLKA
;
A
#
# COMPACT_ATOMS: atom_id res chain seq x y z
N MET A 1 -55.95 12.19 14.52
CA MET A 1 -54.81 12.52 15.39
C MET A 1 -53.56 11.90 14.80
N GLN A 2 -52.62 12.74 14.39
CA GLN A 2 -51.25 12.37 14.03
C GLN A 2 -50.56 11.72 15.24
N LYS A 3 -49.79 10.66 15.03
CA LYS A 3 -48.47 10.47 15.67
C LYS A 3 -47.57 9.69 14.71
N SER A 4 -46.78 10.46 13.97
CA SER A 4 -45.46 10.10 13.48
C SER A 4 -44.56 9.69 14.64
N VAL A 5 -43.79 8.61 14.48
CA VAL A 5 -42.46 8.50 15.06
C VAL A 5 -41.56 7.86 14.00
N SER A 6 -40.77 8.71 13.35
CA SER A 6 -39.61 8.31 12.56
C SER A 6 -38.57 7.73 13.52
N ALA A 7 -38.26 6.44 13.36
CA ALA A 7 -37.11 5.82 13.98
C ALA A 7 -35.88 6.27 13.18
N SER A 8 -35.22 7.33 13.66
CA SER A 8 -33.86 7.63 13.21
C SER A 8 -32.96 6.52 13.74
N GLU A 9 -32.59 5.59 12.86
CA GLU A 9 -31.56 4.60 13.13
C GLU A 9 -30.25 5.35 13.45
N LYS A 10 -29.85 5.35 14.73
CA LYS A 10 -28.52 5.82 15.13
C LYS A 10 -27.50 4.89 14.49
N ARG A 11 -26.86 5.35 13.41
CA ARG A 11 -25.76 4.64 12.76
C ARG A 11 -24.67 4.35 13.80
N ALA A 12 -24.28 3.08 13.94
CA ALA A 12 -23.24 2.67 14.87
C ALA A 12 -21.92 3.41 14.56
N GLN A 13 -21.12 3.70 15.60
CA GLN A 13 -19.81 4.30 15.42
C GLN A 13 -18.88 3.34 14.66
N PRO A 14 -18.01 3.84 13.77
CA PRO A 14 -17.09 2.99 13.04
C PRO A 14 -16.09 2.30 13.97
N THR A 15 -15.82 1.02 13.70
CA THR A 15 -14.79 0.21 14.36
C THR A 15 -13.38 0.73 14.03
N ALA A 16 -12.37 0.31 14.80
CA ALA A 16 -10.98 0.68 14.52
C ALA A 16 -10.49 0.29 13.11
N PRO A 17 -10.79 -0.92 12.59
CA PRO A 17 -10.46 -1.27 11.20
C PRO A 17 -11.17 -0.38 10.16
N GLU A 18 -12.45 -0.05 10.37
CA GLU A 18 -13.20 0.82 9.46
C GLU A 18 -12.64 2.24 9.46
N LYS A 19 -12.28 2.77 10.62
CA LYS A 19 -11.65 4.08 10.77
C LYS A 19 -10.29 4.13 10.08
N ALA A 20 -9.42 3.14 10.33
CA ALA A 20 -8.10 3.05 9.72
C ALA A 20 -8.18 3.01 8.19
N LYS A 21 -9.08 2.19 7.63
CA LYS A 21 -9.33 2.13 6.18
C LYS A 21 -9.83 3.46 5.63
N ALA A 22 -10.78 4.11 6.31
CA ALA A 22 -11.31 5.40 5.88
C ALA A 22 -10.23 6.50 5.87
N GLU A 23 -9.36 6.53 6.89
CA GLU A 23 -8.24 7.46 6.96
C GLU A 23 -7.20 7.21 5.85
N ALA A 24 -6.88 5.95 5.57
CA ALA A 24 -5.97 5.59 4.47
C ALA A 24 -6.53 6.05 3.10
N VAL A 25 -7.81 5.81 2.85
CA VAL A 25 -8.50 6.28 1.64
C VAL A 25 -8.54 7.81 1.58
N ALA A 26 -8.80 8.49 2.69
CA ALA A 26 -8.81 9.95 2.74
C ALA A 26 -7.42 10.55 2.43
N LYS A 27 -6.34 9.92 2.90
CA LYS A 27 -4.96 10.32 2.56
C LYS A 27 -4.69 10.20 1.05
N ALA A 28 -5.13 9.12 0.41
CA ALA A 28 -5.01 8.99 -1.05
C ALA A 28 -5.83 10.06 -1.79
N ARG A 29 -7.08 10.30 -1.37
CA ARG A 29 -7.95 11.34 -1.97
C ARG A 29 -7.37 12.74 -1.89
N SER A 30 -6.54 13.03 -0.88
CA SER A 30 -5.90 14.35 -0.78
C SER A 30 -4.99 14.70 -1.97
N VAL A 31 -4.55 13.71 -2.75
CA VAL A 31 -3.70 13.89 -3.94
C VAL A 31 -4.49 14.33 -5.17
N ALA A 32 -5.71 13.80 -5.33
CA ALA A 32 -6.63 14.12 -6.41
C ALA A 32 -8.09 14.05 -5.88
N PRO A 33 -8.58 15.14 -5.24
CA PRO A 33 -9.84 15.12 -4.49
C PRO A 33 -11.09 14.82 -5.32
N ASP A 34 -11.05 15.09 -6.63
CA ASP A 34 -12.18 14.93 -7.54
C ASP A 34 -12.34 13.49 -8.06
N LEU A 35 -11.35 12.62 -7.81
CA LEU A 35 -11.36 11.23 -8.27
C LEU A 35 -11.96 10.28 -7.23
N ALA A 36 -12.72 9.30 -7.72
CA ALA A 36 -13.31 8.27 -6.88
C ALA A 36 -12.28 7.22 -6.47
N ALA A 37 -11.96 7.12 -5.18
CA ALA A 37 -11.12 6.04 -4.63
C ALA A 37 -11.94 4.75 -4.39
N ARG A 38 -12.22 3.99 -5.45
CA ARG A 38 -13.06 2.76 -5.41
C ARG A 38 -12.23 1.50 -5.17
N ILE A 39 -11.84 1.24 -3.92
CA ILE A 39 -11.01 0.06 -3.57
C ILE A 39 -11.79 -1.24 -3.37
N GLY A 40 -13.13 -1.20 -3.42
CA GLY A 40 -13.98 -2.39 -3.24
C GLY A 40 -13.75 -3.14 -1.92
N SER A 41 -13.96 -4.46 -1.95
CA SER A 41 -13.57 -5.36 -0.88
C SER A 41 -12.05 -5.57 -0.89
N THR A 42 -11.45 -5.46 0.29
CA THR A 42 -10.02 -5.70 0.52
C THR A 42 -9.83 -7.09 1.12
N PRO A 43 -8.64 -7.72 0.99
CA PRO A 43 -8.35 -9.00 1.62
C PRO A 43 -8.69 -9.01 3.13
N ALA A 44 -9.14 -10.17 3.60
CA ALA A 44 -9.40 -10.38 5.01
C ALA A 44 -8.06 -10.42 5.76
N THR A 45 -7.90 -9.54 6.75
CA THR A 45 -6.72 -9.50 7.61
C THR A 45 -7.12 -9.03 9.01
N LYS A 46 -6.50 -9.63 10.04
CA LYS A 46 -6.72 -9.24 11.44
C LYS A 46 -5.93 -8.01 11.86
N PHE A 47 -4.95 -7.59 11.05
CA PHE A 47 -4.01 -6.53 11.41
C PHE A 47 -4.57 -5.12 11.20
N ARG A 48 -5.63 -4.97 10.40
CA ARG A 48 -6.18 -3.65 10.08
C ARG A 48 -6.63 -2.91 11.35
N GLY A 49 -6.08 -1.72 11.57
CA GLY A 49 -6.35 -0.92 12.76
C GLY A 49 -5.60 -1.35 14.03
N ASP A 50 -4.69 -2.33 13.94
CA ASP A 50 -3.79 -2.69 15.03
C ASP A 50 -2.77 -1.55 15.29
N PRO A 51 -2.56 -1.13 16.56
CA PRO A 51 -1.61 -0.09 16.91
C PRO A 51 -0.12 -0.45 16.71
N VAL A 52 0.24 -1.68 16.34
CA VAL A 52 1.64 -2.09 16.09
C VAL A 52 2.03 -2.08 14.61
N ILE A 53 3.18 -2.66 14.24
CA ILE A 53 3.74 -2.60 12.89
C ILE A 53 2.80 -3.13 11.81
N PHE A 54 2.17 -4.29 12.00
CA PHE A 54 1.34 -4.88 10.94
C PHE A 54 0.11 -4.02 10.61
N GLY A 55 -0.55 -3.42 11.60
CA GLY A 55 -1.63 -2.48 11.33
C GLY A 55 -1.16 -1.23 10.61
N ARG A 56 0.04 -0.74 10.93
CA ARG A 56 0.67 0.36 10.21
C ARG A 56 0.96 0.00 8.74
N LEU A 57 1.44 -1.20 8.45
CA LEU A 57 1.67 -1.68 7.08
C LEU A 57 0.35 -1.79 6.30
N VAL A 58 -0.69 -2.36 6.91
CA VAL A 58 -2.02 -2.45 6.30
C VAL A 58 -2.66 -1.08 6.05
N GLU A 59 -2.42 -0.08 6.91
CA GLU A 59 -2.83 1.30 6.65
C GLU A 59 -2.19 1.88 5.38
N ASP A 60 -0.92 1.57 5.11
CA ASP A 60 -0.26 1.92 3.86
C ASP A 60 -0.86 1.14 2.68
N HIS A 61 -1.08 -0.16 2.84
CA HIS A 61 -1.67 -1.00 1.78
C HIS A 61 -3.04 -0.49 1.35
N ASP A 62 -3.91 -0.11 2.29
CA ASP A 62 -5.21 0.47 1.97
C ASP A 62 -5.08 1.83 1.26
N ARG A 63 -4.05 2.62 1.57
CA ARG A 63 -3.73 3.86 0.85
C ARG A 63 -3.24 3.56 -0.58
N HIS A 64 -2.37 2.58 -0.75
CA HIS A 64 -1.82 2.20 -2.05
C HIS A 64 -2.92 1.63 -2.96
N ARG A 65 -3.81 0.79 -2.42
CA ARG A 65 -5.03 0.35 -3.11
C ARG A 65 -5.86 1.53 -3.61
N ALA A 66 -5.99 2.57 -2.80
CA ALA A 66 -6.74 3.77 -3.16
C ALA A 66 -6.06 4.57 -4.26
N LEU A 67 -4.73 4.77 -4.20
CA LEU A 67 -3.96 5.42 -5.26
C LEU A 67 -4.10 4.65 -6.59
N LEU A 68 -3.95 3.32 -6.56
CA LEU A 68 -4.12 2.46 -7.73
C LEU A 68 -5.53 2.57 -8.32
N ALA A 69 -6.57 2.48 -7.49
CA ALA A 69 -7.95 2.63 -7.95
C ALA A 69 -8.23 4.02 -8.54
N MET A 70 -7.69 5.09 -7.94
CA MET A 70 -7.85 6.45 -8.46
C MET A 70 -7.15 6.63 -9.81
N MET A 71 -6.01 5.97 -10.04
CA MET A 71 -5.33 6.01 -11.34
C MET A 71 -6.16 5.35 -12.45
N GLU A 72 -6.95 4.32 -12.14
CA GLU A 72 -7.88 3.68 -13.09
C GLU A 72 -8.99 4.63 -13.56
N GLU A 73 -9.32 5.66 -12.77
CA GLU A 73 -10.33 6.68 -13.13
C GLU A 73 -9.75 7.80 -14.02
N THR A 74 -8.46 7.74 -14.38
CA THR A 74 -7.81 8.77 -15.21
C THR A 74 -7.68 8.36 -16.67
N GLU A 75 -7.58 9.35 -17.57
CA GLU A 75 -7.32 9.13 -19.00
C GLU A 75 -6.11 9.93 -19.50
N GLY A 76 -5.45 9.41 -20.53
CA GLY A 76 -4.31 10.07 -21.18
C GLY A 76 -3.20 10.47 -20.20
N LYS A 77 -2.60 11.64 -20.39
CA LYS A 77 -1.65 12.24 -19.44
C LYS A 77 -2.32 13.39 -18.67
N SER A 78 -3.44 13.09 -18.00
CA SER A 78 -4.11 14.10 -17.19
C SER A 78 -3.22 14.59 -16.05
N PRO A 79 -3.39 15.83 -15.56
CA PRO A 79 -2.67 16.32 -14.39
C PRO A 79 -2.83 15.42 -13.14
N ASP A 80 -4.02 14.84 -12.94
CA ASP A 80 -4.27 13.90 -11.85
C ASP A 80 -3.48 12.61 -12.01
N ARG A 81 -3.38 12.03 -13.22
CA ARG A 81 -2.58 10.82 -13.46
C ARG A 81 -1.11 11.07 -13.11
N VAL A 82 -0.58 12.22 -13.50
CA VAL A 82 0.81 12.60 -13.21
C VAL A 82 1.03 12.71 -11.70
N ARG A 83 0.17 13.43 -10.98
CA ARG A 83 0.26 13.56 -9.51
C ARG A 83 0.10 12.23 -8.78
N LEU A 84 -0.87 11.42 -9.18
CA LEU A 84 -1.13 10.12 -8.57
C LEU A 84 0.02 9.14 -8.81
N PHE A 85 0.57 9.11 -10.02
CA PHE A 85 1.71 8.25 -10.32
C PHE A 85 2.96 8.67 -9.54
N ASP A 86 3.22 9.97 -9.44
CA ASP A 86 4.32 10.50 -8.63
C ASP A 86 4.18 10.09 -7.16
N GLU A 87 3.00 10.31 -6.55
CA GLU A 87 2.76 9.88 -5.17
C GLU A 87 2.84 8.36 -5.02
N LEU A 88 2.34 7.57 -5.99
CA LEU A 88 2.41 6.11 -5.95
C LEU A 88 3.88 5.64 -5.92
N VAL A 89 4.75 6.19 -6.78
CA VAL A 89 6.18 5.85 -6.80
C VAL A 89 6.82 6.15 -5.45
N HIS A 90 6.56 7.34 -4.90
CA HIS A 90 7.10 7.74 -3.60
C HIS A 90 6.60 6.85 -2.46
N GLU A 91 5.31 6.53 -2.44
CA GLU A 91 4.73 5.70 -1.40
C GLU A 91 5.23 4.25 -1.45
N LEU A 92 5.26 3.63 -2.63
CA LEU A 92 5.69 2.23 -2.80
C LEU A 92 7.18 2.06 -2.49
N LYS A 93 8.06 2.90 -3.05
CA LYS A 93 9.51 2.81 -2.81
C LYS A 93 9.84 3.04 -1.34
N ALA A 94 9.24 4.06 -0.72
CA ALA A 94 9.49 4.35 0.70
C ALA A 94 8.92 3.28 1.64
N HIS A 95 7.76 2.71 1.28
CA HIS A 95 7.15 1.62 2.04
C HIS A 95 8.04 0.37 2.02
N ALA A 96 8.39 -0.12 0.83
CA ALA A 96 9.24 -1.30 0.66
C ALA A 96 10.58 -1.14 1.41
N ALA A 97 11.28 -0.02 1.20
CA ALA A 97 12.55 0.23 1.86
C ALA A 97 12.43 0.30 3.40
N ALA A 98 11.36 0.92 3.91
CA ALA A 98 11.14 1.02 5.36
C ALA A 98 10.74 -0.33 5.97
N GLU A 99 9.97 -1.13 5.25
CA GLU A 99 9.57 -2.47 5.66
C GLU A 99 10.76 -3.42 5.71
N GLU A 100 11.61 -3.41 4.69
CA GLU A 100 12.85 -4.18 4.65
C GLU A 100 13.73 -3.90 5.87
N GLN A 101 13.85 -2.63 6.25
CA GLN A 101 14.68 -2.21 7.37
C GLN A 101 14.05 -2.47 8.73
N ALA A 102 12.72 -2.36 8.85
CA ALA A 102 12.02 -2.52 10.12
C ALA A 102 11.62 -3.98 10.41
N LEU A 103 10.95 -4.62 9.46
CA LEU A 103 10.36 -5.94 9.60
C LEU A 103 11.30 -7.02 9.08
N TRP A 104 11.61 -7.01 7.79
CA TRP A 104 12.29 -8.15 7.16
C TRP A 104 13.72 -8.35 7.65
N SER A 105 14.45 -7.27 7.96
CA SER A 105 15.78 -7.35 8.60
C SER A 105 15.79 -8.14 9.92
N SER A 106 14.66 -8.13 10.64
CA SER A 106 14.50 -8.86 11.90
C SER A 106 14.01 -10.28 11.70
N VAL A 107 13.05 -10.46 10.79
CA VAL A 107 12.45 -11.74 10.46
C VAL A 107 13.45 -12.67 9.73
N LEU A 108 14.40 -12.10 8.97
CA LEU A 108 15.48 -12.83 8.30
C LEU A 108 16.40 -13.61 9.26
N ARG A 109 16.47 -13.24 10.54
CA ARG A 109 17.29 -13.96 11.52
C ARG A 109 16.69 -15.29 11.94
N ASN A 110 15.40 -15.52 11.69
CA ASN A 110 14.72 -16.77 12.01
C ASN A 110 14.65 -17.66 10.75
N PRO A 111 15.28 -18.85 10.75
CA PRO A 111 15.24 -19.77 9.62
C PRO A 111 13.82 -20.12 9.15
N ALA A 112 12.85 -20.21 10.07
CA ALA A 112 11.47 -20.58 9.75
C ALA A 112 10.71 -19.53 8.92
N THR A 113 11.20 -18.28 8.88
CA THR A 113 10.58 -17.16 8.17
C THR A 113 11.49 -16.54 7.12
N THR A 114 12.64 -17.16 6.86
CA THR A 114 13.65 -16.64 5.93
C THR A 114 13.14 -16.59 4.49
N ASP A 115 12.41 -17.62 4.05
CA ASP A 115 11.91 -17.69 2.67
C ASP A 115 10.83 -16.62 2.41
N PHE A 116 9.95 -16.35 3.39
CA PHE A 116 9.00 -15.25 3.29
C PHE A 116 9.70 -13.90 3.13
N ALA A 117 10.69 -13.62 3.96
CA ALA A 117 11.40 -12.35 3.87
C ALA A 117 12.17 -12.20 2.55
N ARG A 118 12.81 -13.26 2.04
CA ARG A 118 13.48 -13.24 0.73
C ARG A 118 12.51 -13.02 -0.42
N HIS A 119 11.35 -13.69 -0.36
CA HIS A 119 10.30 -13.55 -1.37
C HIS A 119 9.77 -12.11 -1.39
N ALA A 120 9.37 -11.55 -0.25
CA ALA A 120 8.88 -10.16 -0.15
C ALA A 120 9.91 -9.14 -0.71
N VAL A 121 11.18 -9.24 -0.31
CA VAL A 121 12.25 -8.35 -0.81
C VAL A 121 12.47 -8.52 -2.31
N ALA A 122 12.35 -9.74 -2.85
CA ALA A 122 12.44 -9.97 -4.28
C ALA A 122 11.28 -9.32 -5.04
N GLU A 123 10.05 -9.44 -4.54
CA GLU A 123 8.86 -8.80 -5.12
C GLU A 123 8.98 -7.28 -5.09
N HIS A 124 9.51 -6.68 -4.01
CA HIS A 124 9.79 -5.25 -3.95
C HIS A 124 10.66 -4.78 -5.12
N LYS A 125 11.71 -5.54 -5.45
CA LYS A 125 12.62 -5.22 -6.55
C LYS A 125 11.92 -5.30 -7.91
N GLU A 126 11.04 -6.28 -8.10
CA GLU A 126 10.23 -6.42 -9.32
C GLU A 126 9.23 -5.26 -9.47
N ILE A 127 8.57 -4.86 -8.38
CA ILE A 127 7.66 -3.72 -8.32
C ILE A 127 8.39 -2.41 -8.67
N ASP A 128 9.58 -2.20 -8.12
CA ASP A 128 10.41 -1.02 -8.44
C ASP A 128 10.80 -0.98 -9.93
N ASP A 129 11.17 -2.12 -10.53
CA ASP A 129 11.44 -2.19 -11.98
C ASP A 129 10.21 -1.87 -12.83
N LEU A 130 9.01 -2.30 -12.40
CA LEU A 130 7.75 -1.98 -13.08
C LEU A 130 7.42 -0.48 -12.98
N LEU A 131 7.66 0.14 -11.83
CA LEU A 131 7.52 1.59 -11.63
C LEU A 131 8.47 2.37 -12.54
N ALA A 132 9.74 1.96 -12.61
CA ALA A 132 10.74 2.59 -13.46
C ALA A 132 10.40 2.46 -14.97
N ASP A 133 9.86 1.30 -15.39
CA ASP A 133 9.40 1.09 -16.77
C ASP A 133 8.22 2.00 -17.12
N LEU A 134 7.26 2.17 -16.20
CA LEU A 134 6.14 3.08 -16.39
C LEU A 134 6.59 4.55 -16.44
N ALA A 135 7.54 4.94 -15.59
CA ALA A 135 8.07 6.30 -15.53
C ALA A 135 8.85 6.69 -16.80
N ALA A 136 9.45 5.72 -17.48
CA ALA A 136 10.17 5.91 -18.75
C ALA A 136 9.25 6.04 -19.97
N ARG A 137 7.94 5.82 -19.82
CA ARG A 137 6.99 5.73 -20.93
C ARG A 137 6.02 6.90 -20.96
N ASP A 138 5.49 7.15 -22.16
CA ASP A 138 4.43 8.14 -22.33
C ASP A 138 3.11 7.64 -21.72
N MET A 139 2.67 8.32 -20.66
CA MET A 139 1.41 8.07 -19.94
C MET A 139 0.17 8.19 -20.82
N ALA A 140 0.23 8.96 -21.93
CA ALA A 140 -0.88 9.06 -22.88
C ALA A 140 -0.99 7.83 -23.79
N SER A 141 0.04 6.98 -23.86
CA SER A 141 0.04 5.84 -24.78
C SER A 141 -0.87 4.71 -24.29
N PRO A 142 -1.56 3.99 -25.20
CA PRO A 142 -2.32 2.79 -24.84
C PRO A 142 -1.43 1.67 -24.25
N GLY A 143 -0.13 1.68 -24.54
CA GLY A 143 0.82 0.72 -23.98
C GLY A 143 1.11 0.96 -22.49
N TRP A 144 0.96 2.20 -22.02
CA TRP A 144 1.19 2.56 -20.63
C TRP A 144 0.11 1.98 -19.72
N ILE A 145 -1.18 2.12 -20.07
CA ILE A 145 -2.27 1.62 -19.23
C ILE A 145 -2.23 0.09 -19.06
N ARG A 146 -1.80 -0.65 -20.11
CA ARG A 146 -1.60 -2.11 -20.00
C ARG A 146 -0.49 -2.48 -19.02
N ARG A 147 0.58 -1.68 -18.95
CA ARG A 147 1.68 -1.89 -17.99
C ARG A 147 1.28 -1.50 -16.58
N PHE A 148 0.50 -0.44 -16.46
CA PHE A 148 -0.06 -0.04 -15.18
C PHE A 148 -0.97 -1.13 -14.62
N ALA A 149 -1.82 -1.74 -15.46
CA ALA A 149 -2.63 -2.89 -15.07
C ALA A 149 -1.79 -4.08 -14.57
N ALA A 150 -0.66 -4.38 -15.24
CA ALA A 150 0.27 -5.42 -14.78
C ALA A 150 0.93 -5.06 -13.44
N LEU A 151 1.46 -3.84 -13.28
CA LEU A 151 1.98 -3.35 -11.98
C LEU A 151 0.95 -3.50 -10.88
N ARG A 152 -0.30 -3.10 -11.15
CA ARG A 152 -1.40 -3.17 -10.19
C ARG A 152 -1.69 -4.62 -9.79
N GLU A 153 -1.72 -5.55 -10.74
CA GLU A 153 -1.93 -6.97 -10.46
C GLU A 153 -0.83 -7.53 -9.55
N GLU A 154 0.44 -7.34 -9.92
CA GLU A 154 1.61 -7.78 -9.15
C GLU A 154 1.60 -7.17 -7.75
N TYR A 155 1.38 -5.85 -7.65
CA TYR A 155 1.38 -5.16 -6.36
C TYR A 155 0.24 -5.63 -5.43
N LEU A 156 -0.97 -5.83 -5.98
CA LEU A 156 -2.11 -6.31 -5.21
C LEU A 156 -1.99 -7.78 -4.81
N HIS A 157 -1.24 -8.58 -5.58
CA HIS A 157 -0.88 -9.94 -5.21
C HIS A 157 0.10 -9.94 -4.04
N HIS A 158 1.22 -9.22 -4.17
CA HIS A 158 2.23 -9.06 -3.14
C HIS A 158 1.64 -8.66 -1.76
N ILE A 159 0.93 -7.53 -1.67
CA ILE A 159 0.36 -7.07 -0.38
C ILE A 159 -0.73 -7.99 0.18
N ARG A 160 -1.30 -8.89 -0.64
CA ARG A 160 -2.25 -9.91 -0.17
C ARG A 160 -1.50 -11.05 0.51
N GLU A 161 -0.43 -11.54 -0.10
CA GLU A 161 0.41 -12.58 0.50
C GLU A 161 0.97 -12.11 1.84
N GLU A 162 1.45 -10.86 1.89
CA GLU A 162 1.88 -10.24 3.14
C GLU A 162 0.79 -10.24 4.21
N GLU A 163 -0.37 -9.67 3.89
CA GLU A 163 -1.47 -9.49 4.84
C GLU A 163 -2.08 -10.79 5.38
N GLN A 164 -2.05 -11.87 4.58
CA GLN A 164 -2.77 -13.11 4.85
C GLN A 164 -1.85 -14.25 5.29
N GLU A 165 -0.58 -14.23 4.88
CA GLU A 165 0.35 -15.35 5.10
C GLU A 165 1.61 -14.87 5.81
N GLN A 166 2.34 -13.93 5.22
CA GLN A 166 3.69 -13.61 5.68
C GLN A 166 3.67 -12.85 7.03
N PHE A 167 2.78 -11.88 7.21
CA PHE A 167 2.61 -11.17 8.49
C PHE A 167 2.13 -12.12 9.59
N VAL A 168 1.25 -13.08 9.26
CA VAL A 168 0.77 -14.09 10.21
C VAL A 168 1.90 -15.03 10.64
N ALA A 169 2.82 -15.37 9.74
CA ALA A 169 4.01 -16.15 10.08
C ALA A 169 5.02 -15.33 10.89
N ALA A 170 5.30 -14.09 10.49
CA ALA A 170 6.24 -13.20 11.14
C ALA A 170 5.83 -12.85 12.58
N GLU A 171 4.54 -12.55 12.80
CA GLU A 171 4.00 -12.22 14.13
C GLU A 171 4.31 -13.30 15.18
N LYS A 172 4.29 -14.58 14.80
CA LYS A 172 4.56 -15.71 15.70
C LYS A 172 5.99 -15.73 16.22
N ALA A 173 6.92 -15.07 15.53
CA ALA A 173 8.34 -15.00 15.87
C ALA A 173 8.72 -13.71 16.61
N LEU A 174 7.77 -12.79 16.86
CA LEU A 174 8.04 -11.45 17.36
C LEU A 174 7.37 -11.21 18.71
N SER A 175 8.11 -10.60 19.64
CA SER A 175 7.54 -10.19 20.92
C SER A 175 6.70 -8.92 20.76
N PRO A 176 5.80 -8.62 21.70
CA PRO A 176 5.08 -7.33 21.70
C PRO A 176 6.01 -6.11 21.74
N ALA A 177 7.21 -6.24 22.31
CA ALA A 177 8.21 -5.18 22.32
C ALA A 177 8.81 -4.96 20.92
N ASP A 178 9.10 -6.04 20.19
CA ASP A 178 9.58 -5.98 18.81
C ASP A 178 8.55 -5.29 17.92
N LEU A 179 7.28 -5.70 18.00
CA LEU A 179 6.19 -5.14 17.18
C LEU A 179 6.02 -3.62 17.37
N ARG A 180 6.16 -3.12 18.60
CA ARG A 180 6.13 -1.68 18.90
C ARG A 180 7.38 -0.97 18.37
N HIS A 181 8.56 -1.55 18.61
CA HIS A 181 9.82 -0.99 18.14
C HIS A 181 9.86 -0.88 16.61
N MET A 182 9.43 -1.93 15.90
CA MET A 182 9.34 -1.98 14.45
C MET A 182 8.43 -0.88 13.90
N ARG A 183 7.28 -0.60 14.53
CA ARG A 183 6.43 0.53 14.12
C ARG A 183 7.16 1.87 14.20
N THR A 184 7.94 2.09 15.25
CA THR A 184 8.75 3.31 15.40
C THR A 184 9.83 3.39 14.32
N VAL A 185 10.54 2.28 14.05
CA VAL A 185 11.57 2.22 12.99
C VAL A 185 10.94 2.46 11.63
N PHE A 186 9.86 1.76 11.29
CA PHE A 186 9.14 1.90 10.02
C PHE A 186 8.70 3.34 9.76
N ASN A 187 8.06 4.00 10.73
CA ASN A 187 7.61 5.39 10.55
C ASN A 187 8.76 6.36 10.32
N ARG A 188 9.86 6.20 11.05
CA ARG A 188 11.06 7.03 10.87
C ARG A 188 11.68 6.78 9.49
N ARG A 189 11.93 5.51 9.13
CA ARG A 189 12.52 5.15 7.84
C ARG A 189 11.63 5.56 6.69
N LYS A 190 10.33 5.24 6.69
CA LYS A 190 9.44 5.64 5.60
C LYS A 190 9.48 7.14 5.34
N LYS A 191 9.55 7.98 6.37
CA LYS A 191 9.69 9.43 6.20
C LYS A 191 11.02 9.81 5.51
N GLU A 192 12.13 9.24 5.96
CA GLU A 192 13.47 9.47 5.41
C GLU A 192 13.56 8.95 3.97
N GLU A 193 13.12 7.72 3.72
CA GLU A 193 13.11 7.09 2.40
C GLU A 193 12.22 7.86 1.43
N LYS A 194 11.01 8.26 1.85
CA LYS A 194 10.09 9.03 0.98
C LYS A 194 10.69 10.37 0.55
N ALA A 195 11.43 11.04 1.45
CA ALA A 195 12.09 12.30 1.12
C ALA A 195 13.28 12.13 0.16
N ALA A 196 13.81 10.92 0.03
CA ALA A 196 14.95 10.60 -0.83
C ALA A 196 14.55 9.87 -2.12
N VAL A 197 13.26 9.61 -2.35
CA VAL A 197 12.80 8.93 -3.58
C VAL A 197 13.07 9.83 -4.77
N GLU A 198 13.76 9.26 -5.75
CA GLU A 198 13.88 9.81 -7.10
C GLU A 198 13.10 8.92 -8.08
N VAL A 199 12.34 9.55 -8.98
CA VAL A 199 11.58 8.83 -10.00
C VAL A 199 12.51 8.41 -11.14
N GLU A 200 13.06 7.21 -10.99
CA GLU A 200 13.91 6.58 -12.00
C GLU A 200 13.14 6.28 -13.28
N LYS A 201 13.78 6.51 -14.43
CA LYS A 201 13.20 6.24 -15.75
C LYS A 201 14.07 5.23 -16.47
N LYS A 202 13.67 3.96 -16.40
CA LYS A 202 14.42 2.85 -17.01
C LYS A 202 13.47 1.90 -17.70
N ILE A 203 13.63 1.73 -19.01
CA ILE A 203 12.83 0.76 -19.77
C ILE A 203 13.22 -0.66 -19.34
N ARG A 204 12.23 -1.45 -18.91
CA ARG A 204 12.39 -2.89 -18.72
C ARG A 204 12.33 -3.57 -20.08
N LEU A 205 13.47 -4.04 -20.55
CA LEU A 205 13.54 -4.91 -21.73
C LEU A 205 13.11 -6.31 -21.28
N LYS A 206 12.19 -6.94 -22.01
CA LYS A 206 11.95 -8.37 -21.82
C LYS A 206 13.23 -9.10 -22.23
N ALA A 207 13.76 -9.93 -21.34
CA ALA A 207 14.74 -10.95 -21.70
C ALA A 207 14.07 -12.01 -22.59
#